data_AF-A0A8T4T3S6-F1
#
_entry.id   AF-A0A8T4T3S6-F1
#
_cell.length_a   1.000
_cell.length_b   1.000
_cell.length_c   1.000
_cell.angle_alpha   90.00
_cell.angle_beta   90.00
_cell.angle_gamma   90.00
#
_symmetry.space_group_name_H-M   'P 1'
#
loop_
_entity.id
_entity.type
_entity.pdbx_description
1 polymer ?
#
loop_
_entity_poly.entity_id
_entity_poly.type
_entity_poly.pdbx_seq_one_letter_code
_entity_poly.pdbx_strand_id
1 'polypeptide(L)' 'MDSFPEMNWSEVARQAFLHKMEDMEFLRKFKEKSKLTEADALKLGKKVSKEVSNKLRKMAR' A
#
# COMPACT_ATOMS: atom_id res chain seq x y z
N MET A 1 -6.89 -24.55 22.41
CA MET A 1 -6.85 -23.70 21.20
C MET A 1 -6.00 -22.46 21.40
N ASP A 2 -5.79 -22.00 22.64
CA ASP A 2 -5.02 -20.77 22.95
C ASP A 2 -3.56 -20.80 22.48
N SER A 3 -2.96 -21.99 22.36
CA SER A 3 -1.59 -22.18 21.88
C SER A 3 -1.44 -22.15 20.35
N PHE A 4 -2.55 -22.17 19.60
CA PHE A 4 -2.57 -22.17 18.13
C PHE A 4 -3.72 -21.29 17.61
N PRO A 5 -3.64 -19.96 17.80
CA PRO A 5 -4.69 -19.02 17.42
C PRO A 5 -5.01 -19.07 15.92
N GLU A 6 -4.10 -19.55 15.08
CA GLU A 6 -4.26 -19.73 13.63
C GLU A 6 -5.35 -20.76 13.27
N MET A 7 -5.62 -21.72 14.17
CA MET A 7 -6.73 -22.66 13.99
C MET A 7 -8.09 -22.05 14.36
N ASN A 8 -8.08 -20.94 15.10
CA ASN A 8 -9.28 -20.17 15.42
C ASN A 8 -9.48 -19.06 14.37
N TRP A 9 -10.21 -19.39 13.31
CA TRP A 9 -10.49 -18.46 12.22
C TRP A 9 -11.17 -17.15 12.65
N SER A 10 -11.91 -17.14 13.76
CA SER A 10 -12.47 -15.89 14.29
C SER A 10 -11.40 -14.97 14.89
N GLU A 11 -10.36 -15.53 15.50
CA GLU A 11 -9.20 -14.76 16.01
C GLU A 11 -8.35 -14.24 14.85
N VAL A 12 -8.08 -15.08 13.85
CA VAL A 12 -7.37 -14.67 12.62
C VAL A 12 -8.09 -13.52 11.93
N ALA A 13 -9.42 -13.62 11.77
CA ALA A 13 -10.22 -12.55 11.18
C ALA A 13 -10.17 -11.26 12.00
N ARG A 14 -10.24 -11.35 13.34
CA ARG A 14 -10.16 -10.19 14.23
C ARG A 14 -8.81 -9.46 14.09
N GLN A 15 -7.71 -10.19 14.08
CA GLN A 15 -6.37 -9.63 13.90
C GLN A 15 -6.23 -8.96 12.52
N ALA A 16 -6.72 -9.60 11.47
CA ALA A 16 -6.70 -9.03 10.12
C ALA A 16 -7.48 -7.71 10.04
N PHE A 17 -8.65 -7.62 10.70
CA PHE A 17 -9.42 -6.38 10.75
C PHE A 17 -8.72 -5.29 11.54
N LEU A 18 -8.12 -5.61 12.69
CA LEU A 18 -7.36 -4.64 13.48
C LEU A 18 -6.20 -4.04 12.67
N HIS A 19 -5.39 -4.89 12.03
CA HIS A 19 -4.32 -4.42 11.15
C HIS A 19 -4.86 -3.56 10.00
N LYS A 20 -5.98 -3.97 9.39
CA LYS A 20 -6.58 -3.17 8.31
C LYS A 20 -7.06 -1.81 8.79
N MET A 21 -7.60 -1.72 10.01
CA MET A 21 -8.02 -0.45 10.60
C MET A 21 -6.82 0.48 10.83
N GLU A 22 -5.72 -0.07 11.34
CA GLU A 22 -4.47 0.68 11.54
C GLU A 22 -3.90 1.22 10.22
N ASP A 23 -3.84 0.39 9.17
CA ASP A 23 -3.43 0.80 7.83
C ASP A 23 -4.30 1.95 7.29
N MET A 24 -5.62 1.84 7.49
CA MET A 24 -6.57 2.84 7.01
C MET A 24 -6.43 4.16 7.76
N GLU A 25 -6.20 4.12 9.07
CA GLU A 25 -5.97 5.33 9.86
C GLU A 25 -4.63 6.00 9.51
N PHE A 26 -3.59 5.20 9.26
CA PHE A 26 -2.31 5.69 8.73
C PHE A 26 -2.51 6.40 7.38
N LEU A 27 -3.20 5.75 6.42
CA LEU A 27 -3.46 6.33 5.11
C LEU A 27 -4.30 7.61 5.18
N ARG A 28 -5.27 7.66 6.11
CA ARG A 28 -6.09 8.86 6.34
C ARG A 28 -5.22 10.03 6.78
N LYS A 29 -4.39 9.84 7.82
CA LYS A 29 -3.46 10.88 8.31
C LYS A 29 -2.41 11.26 7.27
N PHE A 30 -1.85 10.28 6.57
CA PHE A 30 -0.84 10.49 5.54
C PHE A 30 -1.35 11.39 4.41
N LYS A 31 -2.61 11.23 4.01
CA LYS A 31 -3.23 12.02 2.93
C LYS A 31 -3.91 13.30 3.41
N GLU A 32 -4.06 13.54 4.70
CA GLU A 32 -4.87 14.63 5.28
C GLU A 32 -4.48 16.02 4.75
N LYS A 33 -3.18 16.25 4.51
CA LYS A 33 -2.66 17.54 4.01
C LYS A 33 -2.32 17.51 2.52
N SER A 34 -2.60 16.40 1.84
CA SER A 34 -2.29 16.23 0.43
C SER A 34 -3.21 17.08 -0.44
N LYS A 35 -2.64 17.78 -1.41
CA LYS A 35 -3.38 18.46 -2.50
C LYS A 35 -3.34 17.67 -3.80
N LEU A 36 -2.78 16.45 -3.77
CA LEU A 36 -2.58 15.62 -4.95
C LEU A 36 -3.94 15.19 -5.51
N THR A 37 -4.23 15.56 -6.74
CA THR A 37 -5.43 15.08 -7.44
C THR A 37 -5.18 13.72 -8.07
N GLU A 38 -6.25 13.03 -8.46
CA GLU A 38 -6.14 11.78 -9.21
C GLU A 38 -5.37 11.97 -10.53
N ALA A 39 -5.63 13.08 -11.23
CA ALA A 39 -4.92 13.43 -12.46
C ALA A 39 -3.41 13.60 -12.23
N ASP A 40 -3.02 14.24 -11.12
CA ASP A 40 -1.62 14.39 -10.73
C ASP A 40 -0.96 13.04 -10.44
N ALA A 41 -1.67 12.17 -9.72
CA ALA A 41 -1.19 10.83 -9.41
C ALA A 41 -0.97 9.99 -10.68
N LEU A 42 -1.92 10.02 -11.63
CA LEU A 42 -1.79 9.31 -12.91
C LEU A 42 -0.64 9.86 -13.76
N LYS A 43 -0.48 11.19 -13.81
CA LYS A 43 0.64 11.82 -14.54
C LYS A 43 1.99 11.44 -13.93
N LEU A 44 2.08 11.47 -12.60
CA LEU A 44 3.30 11.09 -11.89
C LEU A 44 3.62 9.61 -12.09
N GLY A 45 2.63 8.73 -11.98
CA GLY A 45 2.79 7.29 -12.21
C GLY A 45 3.34 6.99 -13.61
N LYS A 46 2.76 7.59 -14.66
CA LYS A 46 3.28 7.46 -16.04
C LYS A 46 4.73 7.91 -16.17
N LYS A 47 5.09 9.03 -15.52
CA LYS A 47 6.47 9.55 -15.52
C LYS A 47 7.43 8.56 -14.85
N VAL A 48 7.09 8.09 -13.65
CA VAL A 48 7.91 7.12 -12.89
C VAL A 48 8.12 5.84 -13.70
N SER A 49 7.05 5.25 -14.25
CA SER A 49 7.15 4.03 -15.05
C SER A 49 8.07 4.19 -16.26
N LYS A 50 7.99 5.35 -16.94
CA LYS A 50 8.88 5.67 -18.06
C LYS A 50 10.35 5.74 -17.63
N GLU A 51 10.64 6.45 -16.54
CA GLU A 51 12.01 6.60 -16.03
C GLU A 51 12.58 5.25 -15.55
N VAL A 52 11.79 4.46 -14.83
CA VAL A 52 12.20 3.11 -14.39
C VAL A 52 12.49 2.22 -15.60
N SER A 53 11.61 2.20 -16.60
CA SER A 53 11.83 1.43 -17.84
C SER A 53 13.10 1.86 -18.57
N ASN A 54 13.33 3.17 -18.70
CA ASN A 54 14.56 3.70 -19.29
C ASN A 54 15.81 3.29 -18.51
N LYS A 55 15.76 3.36 -17.17
CA LYS A 55 16.86 2.96 -16.30
C LYS A 55 17.19 1.47 -16.48
N LEU A 56 16.17 0.61 -16.47
CA LEU A 56 16.33 -0.83 -16.68
C LEU A 56 16.90 -1.15 -18.07
N ARG A 57 16.41 -0.48 -19.12
CA ARG A 57 16.94 -0.63 -20.48
C ARG A 57 18.40 -0.20 -20.60
N LYS A 58 18.82 0.84 -19.87
CA LYS A 58 20.23 1.28 -19.84
C LYS A 58 21.13 0.28 -19.13
N MET A 59 20.66 -0.37 -18.06
CA MET A 59 21.43 -1.40 -17.36
C MET A 59 21.54 -2.71 -18.14
N ALA A 60 20.59 -2.98 -19.03
CA ALA A 60 20.57 -4.18 -19.87
C ALA A 60 21.40 -4.04 -21.17
N ARG A 61 22.05 -2.89 -21.39
CA ARG A 61 22.98 -2.62 -22.50
C ARG A 61 24.39 -2.65 -21.96
#